data_AF-A0A8H2PYS9-F1
#
_entry.id   AF-A0A8H2PYS9-F1
#
_cell.length_a   1.000
_cell.length_b   1.000
_cell.length_c   1.000
_cell.angle_alpha   90.00
_cell.angle_beta   90.00
_cell.angle_gamma   90.00
#
_symmetry.space_group_name_H-M   'P 1'
#
loop_
_entity.id
_entity.type
_entity.pdbx_description
1 polymer ?
#
loop_
_entity_poly.entity_id
_entity_poly.type
_entity_poly.pdbx_seq_one_letter_code
_entity_poly.pdbx_strand_id
1 'polypeptide(L)'
;MEESRPPTTEDSVTDPAARPVRRTYPAEYRARVLAEYEAAPHGQKSAVLRREGIYQTLVAEWAKARDAEAAGTTYKRERKSRSKDPGTAVQAVKLEAENQRLTQQLAQTQAALDVMGKVHGLLELLSERSPQSPPETGPSR
;
A
#
# COMPACT_ATOMS: atom_id res chain seq x y z
N MET A 1 -7.82 3.35 -60.38
CA MET A 1 -6.94 4.45 -59.94
C MET A 1 -7.32 4.70 -58.50
N GLU A 2 -6.67 3.98 -57.59
CA GLU A 2 -7.00 4.00 -56.16
C GLU A 2 -5.91 4.80 -55.45
N GLU A 3 -6.32 6.00 -55.05
CA GLU A 3 -5.53 7.06 -54.43
C GLU A 3 -4.95 6.56 -53.09
N SER A 4 -3.66 6.21 -53.09
CA SER A 4 -2.96 5.77 -51.88
C SER A 4 -2.68 6.96 -50.97
N ARG A 5 -3.43 7.09 -49.88
CA ARG A 5 -3.11 8.01 -48.78
C ARG A 5 -1.94 7.42 -47.96
N PRO A 6 -0.83 8.14 -47.72
CA PRO A 6 0.22 7.65 -46.85
C PRO A 6 -0.25 7.66 -45.37
N PRO A 7 0.16 6.68 -44.56
CA PRO A 7 -0.19 6.66 -43.14
C PRO A 7 0.54 7.79 -42.40
N THR A 8 -0.22 8.59 -41.67
CA THR A 8 0.28 9.58 -40.72
C THR A 8 1.20 8.87 -39.73
N THR A 9 2.48 9.23 -39.74
CA THR A 9 3.43 8.78 -38.72
C THR A 9 3.01 9.43 -37.42
N GLU A 10 2.54 8.62 -36.48
CA GLU A 10 2.24 9.04 -35.12
C GLU A 10 3.52 9.60 -34.50
N ASP A 11 3.51 10.91 -34.22
CA ASP A 11 4.53 11.58 -33.44
C ASP A 11 4.55 10.97 -32.02
N SER A 12 5.40 9.96 -31.83
CA SER A 12 5.74 9.44 -30.52
C SER A 12 6.44 10.55 -29.73
N VAL A 13 5.66 11.26 -28.92
CA VAL A 13 6.14 12.25 -27.95
C VAL A 13 7.13 11.55 -27.03
N THR A 14 8.42 11.73 -27.31
CA THR A 14 9.51 11.28 -26.46
C THR A 14 9.55 12.22 -25.25
N ASP A 15 9.18 11.69 -24.09
CA ASP A 15 9.29 12.38 -22.79
C ASP A 15 10.74 12.88 -22.60
N PRO A 16 10.97 14.21 -22.42
CA PRO A 16 12.31 14.78 -22.39
C PRO A 16 13.09 14.50 -21.09
N ALA A 17 12.49 13.85 -20.09
CA ALA A 17 13.21 13.49 -18.86
C ALA A 17 13.80 12.07 -18.94
N ALA A 18 15.05 11.97 -19.41
CA ALA A 18 15.82 10.73 -19.34
C ALA A 18 15.82 10.18 -17.90
N ARG A 19 15.37 8.94 -17.70
CA ARG A 19 15.31 8.29 -16.39
C ARG A 19 16.70 8.29 -15.74
N PRO A 20 16.83 8.63 -14.44
CA PRO A 20 18.12 8.63 -13.77
C PRO A 20 18.73 7.22 -13.76
N VAL A 21 19.84 7.05 -14.47
CA VAL A 21 20.58 5.78 -14.54
C VAL A 21 21.42 5.64 -13.27
N ARG A 22 21.18 4.57 -12.50
CA ARG A 22 21.99 4.26 -11.32
C ARG A 22 23.33 3.68 -11.76
N ARG A 23 24.42 4.15 -11.15
CA ARG A 23 25.77 3.59 -11.37
C ARG A 23 25.82 2.14 -10.90
N THR A 24 26.21 1.24 -11.81
CA THR A 24 26.45 -0.17 -11.50
C THR A 24 27.95 -0.42 -11.41
N TYR A 25 28.38 -1.11 -10.36
CA TYR A 25 29.78 -1.48 -10.16
C TYR A 25 30.01 -2.91 -10.62
N PRO A 26 30.89 -3.18 -11.61
CA PRO A 26 31.22 -4.55 -12.02
C PRO A 26 31.99 -5.27 -10.91
N ALA A 27 31.96 -6.61 -10.90
CA ALA A 27 32.56 -7.41 -9.83
C ALA A 27 34.07 -7.17 -9.67
N GLU A 28 34.80 -7.08 -10.78
CA GLU A 28 36.25 -6.80 -10.81
C GLU A 28 36.59 -5.46 -10.14
N TYR A 29 35.79 -4.43 -10.40
CA TYR A 29 35.97 -3.12 -9.78
C TYR A 29 35.74 -3.19 -8.26
N ARG A 30 34.72 -3.91 -7.80
CA ARG A 30 34.45 -4.10 -6.37
C ARG A 30 35.61 -4.81 -5.68
N ALA A 31 36.15 -5.86 -6.31
CA ALA A 31 37.28 -6.62 -5.80
C ALA A 31 38.55 -5.78 -5.70
N ARG A 32 38.85 -4.98 -6.74
CA ARG A 32 40.00 -4.05 -6.75
C ARG A 32 39.91 -3.04 -5.60
N VAL A 33 38.77 -2.36 -5.47
CA VAL A 33 38.56 -1.36 -4.43
C VAL A 33 38.60 -1.98 -3.04
N LEU A 34 38.07 -3.19 -2.88
CA LEU A 34 38.10 -3.91 -1.60
C LEU A 34 39.54 -4.27 -1.20
N ALA A 35 40.35 -4.77 -2.13
CA ALA A 35 41.76 -5.09 -1.90
C ALA A 35 42.57 -3.84 -1.52
N GLU A 36 42.36 -2.71 -2.23
CA GLU A 36 43.01 -1.43 -1.90
C GLU A 36 42.57 -0.90 -0.52
N TYR A 37 41.29 -1.04 -0.19
CA TYR A 37 40.74 -0.64 1.11
C TYR A 37 41.27 -1.50 2.27
N GLU A 38 41.44 -2.80 2.06
CA GLU A 38 42.02 -3.73 3.05
C GLU A 38 43.52 -3.49 3.24
N ALA A 39 44.26 -3.20 2.16
CA ALA A 39 45.69 -2.88 2.21
C ALA A 39 46.00 -1.49 2.80
N ALA A 40 45.03 -0.59 2.83
CA ALA A 40 45.23 0.78 3.31
C ALA A 40 45.45 0.84 4.85
N PRO A 41 46.45 1.61 5.32
CA PRO A 41 46.68 1.84 6.76
C PRO A 41 45.49 2.48 7.48
N HIS A 42 45.43 2.32 8.81
CA HIS A 42 44.45 3.03 9.63
C HIS A 42 44.50 4.54 9.39
N GLY A 43 43.35 5.15 9.15
CA GLY A 43 43.22 6.57 8.82
C GLY A 43 43.29 6.91 7.32
N GLN A 44 43.85 6.04 6.47
CA GLN A 44 43.95 6.28 5.02
C GLN A 44 42.83 5.62 4.21
N LYS A 45 42.06 4.72 4.82
CA LYS A 45 40.91 4.04 4.21
C LYS A 45 39.89 5.01 3.62
N SER A 46 39.62 6.13 4.29
CA SER A 46 38.69 7.16 3.79
C SER A 46 39.23 7.94 2.59
N ALA A 47 40.54 7.97 2.37
CA ALA A 47 41.14 8.60 1.20
C ALA A 47 40.87 7.78 -0.07
N VAL A 48 41.00 6.46 0.01
CA VAL A 48 40.65 5.52 -1.07
C VAL A 48 39.17 5.66 -1.44
N LEU A 49 38.29 5.65 -0.44
CA LEU A 49 36.85 5.79 -0.64
C LEU A 49 36.45 7.11 -1.31
N ARG A 50 37.10 8.23 -0.92
CA ARG A 50 36.83 9.55 -1.51
C ARG A 50 37.31 9.66 -2.95
N ARG A 51 38.46 9.05 -3.30
CA ARG A 51 38.97 9.02 -4.68
C ARG A 51 38.02 8.27 -5.62
N GLU A 52 37.45 7.17 -5.14
CA GLU A 52 36.52 6.34 -5.93
C GLU A 52 35.06 6.85 -5.89
N GLY A 53 34.76 7.79 -4.98
CA GLY A 53 33.41 8.33 -4.77
C GLY A 53 32.46 7.33 -4.11
N ILE A 54 32.98 6.45 -3.26
CA ILE A 54 32.25 5.34 -2.65
C ILE A 54 32.07 5.57 -1.15
N TYR A 55 30.90 5.22 -0.63
CA TYR A 55 30.63 5.25 0.81
C TYR A 55 31.14 3.99 1.51
N GLN A 56 31.58 4.14 2.77
CA GLN A 56 32.04 3.03 3.61
C GLN A 56 31.01 1.89 3.73
N THR A 57 29.72 2.24 3.74
CA THR A 57 28.62 1.26 3.75
C THR A 57 28.66 0.33 2.55
N LEU A 58 28.98 0.83 1.36
CA LEU A 58 29.01 0.05 0.13
C LEU A 58 30.19 -0.94 0.13
N VAL A 59 31.35 -0.52 0.63
CA VAL A 59 32.53 -1.39 0.76
C VAL A 59 32.29 -2.48 1.80
N ALA A 60 31.65 -2.15 2.93
CA ALA A 60 31.27 -3.14 3.92
C ALA A 60 30.28 -4.18 3.36
N GLU A 61 29.39 -3.79 2.46
CA GLU A 61 28.47 -4.71 1.79
C GLU A 61 29.19 -5.60 0.76
N TRP A 62 30.17 -5.07 0.03
CA TRP A 62 30.99 -5.88 -0.88
C TRP A 62 31.86 -6.89 -0.12
N ALA A 63 32.40 -6.52 1.04
CA ALA A 63 33.11 -7.46 1.91
C ALA A 63 32.20 -8.63 2.32
N LYS A 64 30.99 -8.33 2.82
CA LYS A 64 30.00 -9.35 3.18
C LYS A 64 29.57 -10.23 2.00
N ALA A 65 29.46 -9.64 0.81
CA ALA A 65 29.17 -10.40 -0.40
C ALA A 65 30.30 -11.38 -0.74
N ARG A 66 31.57 -10.93 -0.68
CA ARG A 66 32.74 -11.79 -0.89
C ARG A 66 32.81 -12.93 0.14
N ASP A 67 32.56 -12.62 1.40
CA ASP A 67 32.60 -13.62 2.47
C ASP A 67 31.45 -14.64 2.35
N ALA A 68 30.27 -14.19 1.94
CA ALA A 68 29.14 -15.08 1.65
C ALA A 68 29.43 -16.00 0.45
N GLU A 69 30.02 -15.47 -0.63
CA GLU A 69 30.44 -16.24 -1.80
C GLU A 69 31.49 -17.29 -1.42
N ALA A 70 32.49 -16.92 -0.59
CA ALA A 70 33.49 -17.85 -0.06
C ALA A 70 32.86 -18.96 0.81
N ALA A 71 31.77 -18.66 1.52
CA ALA A 71 30.99 -19.62 2.29
C ALA A 71 30.00 -20.43 1.43
N GLY A 72 29.96 -20.24 0.12
CA GLY A 72 29.01 -20.91 -0.78
C GLY A 72 27.55 -20.43 -0.63
N THR A 73 27.35 -19.25 -0.04
CA THR A 73 26.03 -18.65 0.20
C THR A 73 25.85 -17.39 -0.64
N THR A 74 24.61 -16.93 -0.80
CA THR A 74 24.32 -15.67 -1.50
C THR A 74 24.07 -14.54 -0.51
N TYR A 75 24.83 -13.45 -0.63
CA TYR A 75 24.58 -12.26 0.17
C TYR A 75 23.34 -11.53 -0.34
N LYS A 76 22.27 -11.56 0.45
CA LYS A 76 21.08 -10.74 0.24
C LYS A 76 21.12 -9.58 1.24
N ARG A 77 21.26 -8.34 0.73
CA ARG A 77 21.13 -7.15 1.58
C ARG A 77 19.75 -7.18 2.24
N GLU A 78 19.73 -7.35 3.56
CA GLU A 78 18.53 -7.13 4.35
C GLU A 78 18.15 -5.66 4.19
N ARG A 79 17.07 -5.43 3.43
CA ARG A 79 16.40 -4.13 3.50
C ARG A 79 15.90 -4.07 4.92
N LYS A 80 16.43 -3.13 5.72
CA LYS A 80 15.81 -2.77 6.99
C LYS A 80 14.34 -2.55 6.67
N SER A 81 13.47 -3.48 7.08
CA SER A 81 12.06 -3.22 7.01
C SER A 81 11.91 -1.90 7.75
N ARG A 82 11.26 -0.91 7.15
CA ARG A 82 10.81 0.23 7.95
C ARG A 82 9.97 -0.44 9.02
N SER A 83 10.54 -0.54 10.22
CA SER A 83 9.95 -1.26 11.33
C SER A 83 8.54 -0.73 11.41
N LYS A 84 7.57 -1.63 11.26
CA LYS A 84 6.14 -1.33 11.46
C LYS A 84 6.09 -0.56 12.78
N ASP A 85 5.80 0.74 12.67
CA ASP A 85 5.94 1.67 13.78
C ASP A 85 5.15 1.09 14.95
N PRO A 86 5.72 0.84 16.14
CA PRO A 86 5.01 0.13 17.22
C PRO A 86 3.68 0.81 17.59
N GLY A 87 3.54 2.11 17.31
CA GLY A 87 2.27 2.84 17.43
C GLY A 87 1.16 2.37 16.48
N THR A 88 1.48 1.83 15.31
CA THR A 88 0.50 1.33 14.33
C THR A 88 -0.19 0.04 14.79
N ALA A 89 0.52 -0.83 15.51
CA ALA A 89 -0.05 -2.06 16.06
C ALA A 89 -1.07 -1.75 17.19
N VAL A 90 -0.74 -0.79 18.06
CA VAL A 90 -1.65 -0.34 19.14
C VAL A 90 -2.90 0.34 18.56
N GLN A 91 -2.75 1.15 17.51
CA GLN A 91 -3.87 1.78 16.82
C GLN A 91 -4.76 0.76 16.12
N ALA A 92 -4.18 -0.28 15.49
CA ALA A 92 -4.95 -1.33 14.84
C ALA A 92 -5.88 -2.06 15.83
N VAL A 93 -5.39 -2.43 17.02
CA VAL A 93 -6.21 -3.08 18.05
C VAL A 93 -7.35 -2.17 18.53
N LYS A 94 -7.08 -0.87 18.73
CA LYS A 94 -8.13 0.09 19.11
C LYS A 94 -9.18 0.23 18.01
N LEU A 95 -8.75 0.37 16.76
CA LEU A 95 -9.62 0.48 15.60
C LEU A 95 -10.49 -0.77 15.44
N GLU A 96 -9.94 -1.97 15.65
CA GLU A 96 -10.70 -3.22 15.58
C GLU A 96 -11.78 -3.30 16.67
N ALA A 97 -11.45 -2.92 17.91
CA ALA A 97 -12.42 -2.87 19.01
C ALA A 97 -13.55 -1.86 18.74
N GLU A 98 -13.21 -0.68 18.20
CA GLU A 98 -14.19 0.33 17.81
C GLU A 98 -15.08 -0.17 16.67
N ASN A 99 -14.51 -0.84 15.67
CA ASN A 99 -15.27 -1.41 14.55
C ASN A 99 -16.26 -2.47 15.02
N GLN A 100 -15.86 -3.36 15.93
CA GLN A 100 -16.74 -4.35 16.55
C GLN A 100 -17.88 -3.71 17.35
N ARG A 101 -17.59 -2.65 18.11
CA ARG A 101 -18.62 -1.91 18.85
C ARG A 101 -19.63 -1.24 17.90
N LEU A 102 -19.13 -0.57 16.87
CA LEU A 102 -19.99 0.14 15.91
C LEU A 102 -20.85 -0.84 15.10
N THR A 103 -20.31 -1.99 14.72
CA THR A 103 -21.09 -3.04 14.02
C THR A 103 -22.19 -3.61 14.89
N GLN A 104 -21.96 -3.81 16.19
CA GLN A 104 -23.01 -4.22 17.13
C GLN A 104 -24.11 -3.16 17.26
N GLN A 105 -23.73 -1.88 17.36
CA GLN A 105 -24.71 -0.78 17.43
C GLN A 105 -25.54 -0.69 16.14
N LEU A 106 -24.92 -0.83 14.97
CA LEU A 106 -25.62 -0.88 13.71
C LEU A 106 -26.63 -2.04 13.67
N ALA A 107 -26.20 -3.25 14.05
CA ALA A 107 -27.09 -4.41 14.10
C ALA A 107 -28.29 -4.18 15.03
N GLN A 108 -28.07 -3.55 16.20
CA GLN A 108 -29.15 -3.22 17.13
C GLN A 108 -30.13 -2.21 16.54
N THR A 109 -29.64 -1.16 15.87
CA THR A 109 -30.51 -0.16 15.23
C THR A 109 -31.32 -0.76 14.07
N GLN A 110 -30.72 -1.63 13.26
CA GLN A 110 -31.44 -2.35 12.21
C GLN A 110 -32.52 -3.27 12.75
N ALA A 111 -32.24 -4.00 13.83
CA ALA A 111 -33.26 -4.83 14.47
C ALA A 111 -34.44 -4.00 15.00
N ALA A 112 -34.18 -2.81 15.56
CA ALA A 112 -35.25 -1.90 15.98
C ALA A 112 -36.08 -1.40 14.79
N LEU A 113 -35.44 -1.03 13.68
CA LEU A 113 -36.12 -0.64 12.44
C LEU A 113 -37.01 -1.78 11.89
N ASP A 114 -36.51 -3.03 11.91
CA ASP A 114 -37.28 -4.19 11.46
C ASP A 114 -38.53 -4.43 12.31
N VAL A 115 -38.42 -4.28 13.63
CA VAL A 115 -39.58 -4.39 14.54
C VAL A 115 -40.59 -3.29 14.26
N MET A 116 -40.14 -2.04 14.11
CA MET A 116 -41.04 -0.92 13.77
C MET A 116 -41.72 -1.12 12.41
N GLY A 117 -40.99 -1.61 11.41
CA GLY A 117 -41.55 -1.95 10.10
C GLY A 117 -42.63 -3.03 10.18
N LYS A 118 -42.40 -4.09 10.97
CA LYS A 118 -43.41 -5.14 11.21
C LYS A 118 -44.65 -4.60 11.92
N VAL A 119 -44.48 -3.76 12.94
CA VAL A 119 -45.61 -3.13 13.65
C VAL A 119 -46.41 -2.24 12.71
N HIS A 120 -45.73 -1.43 11.89
CA HIS A 120 -46.39 -0.59 10.90
C HIS A 120 -47.22 -1.42 9.90
N GLY A 121 -46.65 -2.48 9.35
CA GLY A 121 -47.38 -3.37 8.43
C GLY A 121 -48.59 -4.05 9.09
N LEU A 122 -48.49 -4.44 10.36
CA LEU A 122 -49.65 -4.96 11.10
C LEU A 122 -50.75 -3.91 11.29
N LEU A 123 -50.38 -2.66 11.56
CA LEU A 123 -51.34 -1.56 11.69
C LEU A 123 -52.04 -1.24 10.36
N GLU A 124 -51.32 -1.30 9.24
CA GLU A 124 -51.92 -1.14 7.90
C GLU A 124 -52.96 -2.23 7.63
N LEU A 125 -52.63 -3.51 7.88
CA LEU A 125 -53.58 -4.62 7.71
C LEU A 125 -54.83 -4.49 8.59
N LEU A 126 -54.67 -4.01 9.82
CA LEU A 126 -55.80 -3.77 10.72
C LEU A 126 -56.65 -2.59 10.25
N SER A 127 -56.02 -1.53 9.74
CA SER A 127 -56.71 -0.35 9.17
C SER A 127 -57.50 -0.69 7.91
N GLU A 128 -56.93 -1.50 7.00
CA GLU A 128 -57.61 -1.97 5.78
C GLU A 128 -58.78 -2.90 6.08
N ARG A 129 -58.71 -3.65 7.18
CA ARG A 129 -59.79 -4.55 7.62
C ARG A 129 -60.89 -3.85 8.41
N SER A 130 -60.71 -2.57 8.76
CA SER A 130 -61.75 -1.77 9.38
C SER A 130 -62.88 -1.53 8.38
N PRO A 131 -64.13 -1.97 8.64
CA PRO A 131 -65.26 -1.64 7.77
C PRO A 131 -65.47 -0.13 7.82
N GLN A 132 -65.36 0.50 6.65
CA GLN A 132 -65.64 1.92 6.46
C GLN A 132 -67.07 2.20 6.94
N SER A 133 -67.19 2.91 8.07
CA SER A 133 -68.49 3.34 8.58
C SER A 133 -69.19 4.14 7.48
N PRO A 134 -70.41 3.77 7.04
CA PRO A 134 -71.14 4.55 6.06
C PRO A 134 -71.37 5.97 6.62
N PRO A 135 -71.46 7.01 5.75
CA PRO A 135 -71.69 8.36 6.23
C PRO A 135 -73.01 8.39 7.00
N GLU A 136 -72.93 8.78 8.27
CA GLU A 136 -74.10 8.93 9.15
C GLU A 136 -75.06 9.93 8.51
N THR A 137 -76.14 9.40 7.92
CA THR A 137 -77.28 10.21 7.51
C THR A 137 -78.11 10.42 8.77
N GLY A 138 -77.85 11.53 9.46
CA GLY A 138 -78.61 11.92 10.63
C GLY A 138 -80.08 12.13 10.27
N PRO A 139 -81.03 11.57 11.04
CA PRO A 139 -82.45 11.81 10.82
C PRO A 139 -82.86 13.08 11.57
N SER A 140 -83.56 14.00 10.91
CA SER A 140 -84.53 14.87 11.59
C SER A 140 -85.46 15.62 10.64
N ARG A 141 -86.72 15.19 10.70
CA ARG A 141 -87.98 15.95 10.70
C ARG A 141 -88.51 16.58 9.42
#